data_AF-A0A973HXI1-F1
#
_entry.id   AF-A0A973HXI1-F1
#
_cell.length_a   1.000
_cell.length_b   1.000
_cell.length_c   1.000
_cell.angle_alpha   90.00
_cell.angle_beta   90.00
_cell.angle_gamma   90.00
#
_symmetry.space_group_name_H-M   'P 1'
#
loop_
_entity.id
_entity.type
_entity.pdbx_description
1 polymer ?
#
loop_
_entity_poly.entity_id
_entity_poly.type
_entity_poly.pdbx_seq_one_letter_code
_entity_poly.pdbx_strand_id
1 'polypeptide(L)'
;ESMKKEARRKGAEDLDTDEAVLKSMLGMIPGILESPSSRPPTLWKDAVVVPTSKRVDDGFDTIIEFFMEREEMNTFQRLLMSPIVAIAKGYLHKILAAVQEAVIMGVHAQGREGWPQERIDQLLKDALEESGLKQLGEDIAGRTETATGDSEEPAENGNEPQQ
;
A
#
# COMPACT_ATOMS: atom_id res chain seq x y z
N GLU A 1 17.89 -38.77 -11.46
CA GLU A 1 17.10 -37.79 -12.24
C GLU A 1 15.84 -37.24 -11.55
N SER A 2 15.50 -37.62 -10.30
CA SER A 2 14.23 -37.17 -9.68
C SER A 2 14.30 -35.81 -8.97
N MET A 3 15.42 -35.42 -8.35
CA MET A 3 15.47 -34.18 -7.55
C MET A 3 15.67 -32.89 -8.38
N LYS A 4 16.24 -32.98 -9.59
CA LYS A 4 16.37 -31.82 -10.50
C LYS A 4 15.07 -31.49 -11.24
N LYS A 5 14.12 -32.43 -11.33
CA LYS A 5 12.77 -32.20 -11.87
C LYS A 5 11.82 -31.63 -10.80
N GLU A 6 11.96 -32.03 -9.54
CA GLU A 6 11.19 -31.47 -8.42
C GLU A 6 11.51 -29.97 -8.19
N ALA A 7 12.77 -29.58 -8.30
CA ALA A 7 13.19 -28.18 -8.18
C ALA A 7 12.69 -27.28 -9.33
N ARG A 8 12.48 -27.84 -10.54
CA ARG A 8 11.86 -27.12 -11.66
C ARG A 8 10.34 -27.00 -11.55
N ARG A 9 9.70 -27.75 -10.66
CA ARG A 9 8.26 -27.65 -10.39
C ARG A 9 7.94 -26.56 -9.36
N LYS A 10 8.84 -26.28 -8.42
CA LYS A 10 8.72 -25.14 -7.48
C LYS A 10 9.02 -23.77 -8.10
N GLY A 11 9.78 -23.70 -9.18
CA GLY A 11 10.12 -22.43 -9.84
C GLY A 11 9.03 -21.83 -10.74
N ALA A 12 7.89 -22.52 -10.90
CA ALA A 12 6.75 -22.00 -11.67
C ALA A 12 5.71 -21.30 -10.77
N GLU A 13 5.57 -21.73 -9.50
CA GLU A 13 4.66 -21.09 -8.55
C GLU A 13 5.15 -19.70 -8.13
N ASP A 14 6.47 -19.51 -7.93
CA ASP A 14 7.06 -18.21 -7.56
C ASP A 14 6.88 -17.11 -8.62
N LEU A 15 6.83 -17.47 -9.91
CA LEU A 15 6.65 -16.50 -10.99
C LEU A 15 5.19 -16.04 -11.12
N ASP A 16 4.24 -16.95 -10.87
CA ASP A 16 2.81 -16.65 -10.94
C ASP A 16 2.35 -15.77 -9.76
N THR A 17 2.93 -15.95 -8.57
CA THR A 17 2.66 -15.11 -7.39
C THR A 17 3.31 -13.72 -7.51
N ASP A 18 4.56 -13.63 -7.97
CA ASP A 18 5.20 -12.32 -8.22
C ASP A 18 4.44 -11.50 -9.28
N GLU A 19 3.95 -12.15 -10.35
CA GLU A 19 3.13 -11.49 -11.36
C GLU A 19 1.76 -11.04 -10.81
N ALA A 20 1.14 -11.85 -9.94
CA ALA A 20 -0.11 -11.49 -9.28
C ALA A 20 0.05 -10.29 -8.33
N VAL A 21 1.16 -10.22 -7.58
CA VAL A 21 1.51 -9.08 -6.73
C VAL A 21 1.72 -7.83 -7.56
N LEU A 22 2.49 -7.91 -8.65
CA LEU A 22 2.71 -6.78 -9.55
C LEU A 22 1.41 -6.28 -10.18
N LYS A 23 0.55 -7.20 -10.67
CA LYS A 23 -0.78 -6.87 -11.20
C LYS A 23 -1.67 -6.22 -10.16
N SER A 24 -1.57 -6.67 -8.91
CA SER A 24 -2.31 -6.09 -7.78
C SER A 24 -1.83 -4.67 -7.52
N MET A 25 -0.52 -4.44 -7.40
CA MET A 25 0.05 -3.10 -7.23
C MET A 25 -0.37 -2.14 -8.34
N LEU A 26 -0.21 -2.54 -9.61
CA LEU A 26 -0.61 -1.71 -10.76
C LEU A 26 -2.12 -1.47 -10.79
N GLY A 27 -2.92 -2.46 -10.38
CA GLY A 27 -4.37 -2.37 -10.37
C GLY A 27 -4.96 -1.43 -9.30
N MET A 28 -4.16 -1.01 -8.32
CA MET A 28 -4.56 -0.07 -7.26
C MET A 28 -4.21 1.37 -7.58
N ILE A 29 -3.34 1.62 -8.55
CA ILE A 29 -2.86 2.96 -8.88
C ILE A 29 -3.80 3.61 -9.89
N PRO A 30 -4.38 4.79 -9.60
CA PRO A 30 -5.11 5.58 -10.59
C PRO A 30 -4.22 5.93 -11.78
N GLY A 31 -4.76 5.84 -12.99
CA GLY A 31 -3.96 5.98 -14.21
C GLY A 31 -4.70 6.68 -15.34
N ILE A 32 -3.95 6.98 -16.39
CA ILE A 32 -4.45 7.58 -17.62
C ILE A 32 -4.26 6.56 -18.74
N LEU A 33 -5.33 6.24 -19.46
CA LEU A 33 -5.31 5.35 -20.62
C LEU A 33 -5.76 6.10 -21.87
N GLU A 34 -5.34 5.62 -23.03
CA GLU A 34 -5.95 6.05 -24.29
C GLU A 34 -7.42 5.67 -24.31
N SER A 35 -8.29 6.62 -24.63
CA SER A 35 -9.72 6.35 -24.73
C SER A 35 -10.01 5.37 -25.88
N PRO A 36 -11.03 4.51 -25.75
CA PRO A 36 -11.46 3.63 -26.83
C PRO A 36 -11.83 4.43 -28.09
N SER A 37 -11.56 3.83 -29.24
CA SER A 37 -11.73 4.45 -30.57
C SER A 37 -13.18 4.79 -30.91
N SER A 38 -14.15 4.06 -30.34
CA SER A 38 -15.57 4.39 -30.44
C SER A 38 -15.94 5.45 -29.41
N ARG A 39 -15.75 6.73 -29.75
CA ARG A 39 -16.13 7.82 -28.85
C ARG A 39 -16.76 9.01 -29.58
N PRO A 40 -17.65 9.76 -28.89
CA PRO A 40 -18.07 11.08 -29.34
C PRO A 40 -16.86 11.99 -29.58
N PRO A 41 -16.81 12.73 -30.70
CA PRO A 41 -15.69 13.63 -31.03
C PRO A 41 -15.51 14.79 -30.04
N THR A 42 -16.47 14.99 -29.14
CA THR A 42 -16.48 16.03 -28.10
C THR A 42 -15.77 15.66 -26.81
N LEU A 43 -15.35 14.39 -26.63
CA LEU A 43 -14.68 13.90 -25.41
C LEU A 43 -13.14 13.97 -25.51
N TRP A 44 -12.48 14.20 -24.37
CA TRP A 44 -11.01 14.27 -24.24
C TRP A 44 -10.31 12.99 -24.70
N LYS A 45 -9.10 13.12 -25.27
CA LYS A 45 -8.25 12.01 -25.77
C LYS A 45 -7.98 10.93 -24.73
N ASP A 46 -7.81 11.35 -23.49
CA ASP A 46 -7.36 10.48 -22.43
C ASP A 46 -8.52 10.12 -21.49
N ALA A 47 -8.57 8.85 -21.10
CA ALA A 47 -9.52 8.32 -20.14
C ALA A 47 -8.80 8.18 -18.79
N VAL A 48 -9.39 8.74 -17.73
CA VAL A 48 -8.91 8.51 -16.37
C VAL A 48 -9.50 7.20 -15.87
N VAL A 49 -8.63 6.27 -15.47
CA VAL A 49 -9.02 5.02 -14.83
C VAL A 49 -8.81 5.14 -13.35
N VAL A 50 -9.93 5.03 -12.62
CA VAL A 50 -9.94 5.06 -11.16
C VAL A 50 -10.28 3.66 -10.65
N PRO A 51 -9.44 3.06 -9.81
CA PRO A 51 -9.74 1.77 -9.20
C PRO A 51 -10.88 1.92 -8.19
N THR A 52 -11.76 0.94 -8.14
CA THR A 52 -12.80 0.88 -7.10
C THR A 52 -12.17 0.59 -5.74
N SER A 53 -12.77 1.05 -4.64
CA SER A 53 -12.30 0.75 -3.28
C SER A 53 -12.10 -0.75 -3.04
N LYS A 54 -13.02 -1.60 -3.53
CA LYS A 54 -12.88 -3.05 -3.46
C LYS A 54 -11.59 -3.56 -4.13
N ARG A 55 -11.24 -3.03 -5.29
CA ARG A 55 -10.02 -3.43 -6.02
C ARG A 55 -8.75 -2.98 -5.31
N VAL A 56 -8.80 -1.86 -4.61
CA VAL A 56 -7.73 -1.41 -3.71
C VAL A 56 -7.62 -2.36 -2.52
N ASP A 57 -8.73 -2.72 -1.88
CA ASP A 57 -8.75 -3.65 -0.76
C ASP A 57 -8.21 -5.03 -1.13
N ASP A 58 -8.73 -5.63 -2.21
CA ASP A 58 -8.33 -6.95 -2.69
C ASP A 58 -6.83 -6.96 -3.08
N GLY A 59 -6.35 -5.88 -3.72
CA GLY A 59 -4.95 -5.75 -4.12
C GLY A 59 -4.00 -5.62 -2.93
N PHE A 60 -4.40 -4.88 -1.90
CA PHE A 60 -3.62 -4.76 -0.67
C PHE A 60 -3.58 -6.08 0.10
N ASP A 61 -4.72 -6.75 0.22
CA ASP A 61 -4.81 -8.03 0.92
C ASP A 61 -3.94 -9.09 0.21
N THR A 62 -3.92 -9.11 -1.13
CA THR A 62 -3.04 -9.98 -1.93
C THR A 62 -1.55 -9.74 -1.62
N ILE A 63 -1.13 -8.47 -1.50
CA ILE A 63 0.27 -8.12 -1.19
C ILE A 63 0.63 -8.57 0.23
N ILE A 64 -0.24 -8.31 1.20
CA ILE A 64 -0.01 -8.69 2.60
C ILE A 64 0.04 -10.21 2.76
N GLU A 65 -0.89 -10.93 2.14
CA GLU A 65 -0.90 -12.40 2.15
C GLU A 65 0.41 -12.95 1.57
N PHE A 66 0.86 -12.43 0.43
CA PHE A 66 2.14 -12.80 -0.17
C PHE A 66 3.32 -12.60 0.80
N PHE A 67 3.41 -11.45 1.48
CA PHE A 67 4.48 -11.22 2.45
C PHE A 67 4.38 -12.14 3.67
N MET A 68 3.17 -12.37 4.19
CA MET A 68 2.95 -13.27 5.33
C MET A 68 3.29 -14.72 5.00
N GLU A 69 3.05 -15.16 3.77
CA GLU A 69 3.42 -16.49 3.30
C GLU A 69 4.93 -16.63 3.08
N ARG A 70 5.55 -15.61 2.49
CA ARG A 70 7.00 -15.58 2.24
C ARG A 70 7.83 -15.58 3.53
N GLU A 71 7.35 -14.91 4.58
CA GLU A 71 7.97 -14.91 5.91
C GLU A 71 7.58 -16.13 6.76
N GLU A 72 6.84 -17.10 6.19
CA GLU A 72 6.34 -18.30 6.87
C GLU A 72 5.61 -17.99 8.19
N MET A 73 4.87 -16.87 8.24
CA MET A 73 4.24 -16.39 9.47
C MET A 73 3.16 -17.35 9.96
N ASN A 74 3.27 -17.74 11.22
CA ASN A 74 2.27 -18.58 11.89
C ASN A 74 1.00 -17.78 12.24
N THR A 75 -0.08 -18.48 12.61
CA THR A 75 -1.40 -17.87 12.90
C THR A 75 -1.34 -16.80 13.99
N PHE A 76 -0.52 -16.99 15.03
CA PHE A 76 -0.39 -16.02 16.11
C PHE A 76 0.34 -14.75 15.65
N GLN A 77 1.40 -14.89 14.86
CA GLN A 77 2.10 -13.75 14.24
C GLN A 77 1.18 -12.98 13.28
N ARG A 78 0.38 -13.67 12.47
CA ARG A 78 -0.64 -13.04 11.60
C ARG A 78 -1.67 -12.24 12.41
N LEU A 79 -2.12 -12.80 13.53
CA LEU A 79 -3.06 -12.12 14.43
C LEU A 79 -2.45 -10.84 15.02
N LEU A 80 -1.18 -10.89 15.45
CA LEU A 80 -0.46 -9.73 15.98
C LEU A 80 -0.24 -8.64 14.92
N MET A 81 -0.10 -9.01 13.65
CA MET A 81 0.03 -8.06 12.55
C MET A 81 -1.30 -7.39 12.15
N SER A 82 -2.45 -7.97 12.50
CA SER A 82 -3.76 -7.48 12.06
C SER A 82 -4.00 -5.98 12.34
N PRO A 83 -3.66 -5.42 13.52
CA PRO A 83 -3.80 -3.98 13.78
C PRO A 83 -2.88 -3.12 12.90
N ILE A 84 -1.66 -3.58 12.62
CA ILE A 84 -0.69 -2.88 11.77
C ILE A 84 -1.18 -2.88 10.32
N VAL A 85 -1.66 -4.03 9.83
CA VAL A 85 -2.25 -4.19 8.50
C VAL A 85 -3.46 -3.27 8.33
N ALA A 86 -4.34 -3.16 9.33
CA ALA A 86 -5.49 -2.27 9.28
C ALA A 86 -5.09 -0.79 9.16
N ILE A 87 -4.04 -0.35 9.90
CA ILE A 87 -3.51 1.01 9.80
C ILE A 87 -2.92 1.25 8.39
N ALA A 88 -2.06 0.34 7.94
CA ALA A 88 -1.44 0.44 6.62
C ALA A 88 -2.49 0.52 5.50
N LYS A 89 -3.58 -0.28 5.59
CA LYS A 89 -4.72 -0.23 4.67
C LYS A 89 -5.40 1.14 4.68
N GLY A 90 -5.64 1.71 5.86
CA GLY A 90 -6.22 3.04 5.99
C GLY A 90 -5.37 4.15 5.36
N TYR A 91 -4.05 4.10 5.54
CA TYR A 91 -3.14 5.04 4.90
C TYR A 91 -3.05 4.85 3.40
N LEU A 92 -3.02 3.60 2.91
CA LEU A 92 -3.03 3.33 1.48
C LEU A 92 -4.24 3.97 0.80
N HIS A 93 -5.44 3.85 1.39
CA HIS A 93 -6.64 4.51 0.86
C HIS A 93 -6.51 6.03 0.80
N LYS A 94 -5.93 6.66 1.84
CA LYS A 94 -5.69 8.12 1.85
C LYS A 94 -4.72 8.53 0.75
N ILE A 95 -3.63 7.78 0.59
CA ILE A 95 -2.61 8.06 -0.44
C ILE A 95 -3.20 7.93 -1.83
N LEU A 96 -3.89 6.82 -2.11
CA LEU A 96 -4.49 6.59 -3.41
C LEU A 96 -5.60 7.60 -3.73
N ALA A 97 -6.36 8.07 -2.74
CA ALA A 97 -7.34 9.13 -2.91
C ALA A 97 -6.69 10.47 -3.30
N ALA A 98 -5.60 10.86 -2.63
CA ALA A 98 -4.85 12.08 -2.96
C ALA A 98 -4.23 12.01 -4.38
N VAL A 99 -3.65 10.86 -4.74
CA VAL A 99 -3.11 10.62 -6.08
C VAL A 99 -4.23 10.66 -7.13
N GLN A 100 -5.38 10.06 -6.85
CA GLN A 100 -6.53 10.08 -7.75
C GLN A 100 -6.99 11.52 -8.03
N GLU A 101 -7.11 12.35 -6.99
CA GLU A 101 -7.52 13.75 -7.12
C GLU A 101 -6.50 14.53 -7.96
N ALA A 102 -5.20 14.34 -7.70
CA ALA A 102 -4.14 14.95 -8.46
C ALA A 102 -4.14 14.56 -9.95
N VAL A 103 -4.33 13.27 -10.25
CA VAL A 103 -4.42 12.76 -11.63
C VAL A 103 -5.63 13.35 -12.35
N ILE A 104 -6.80 13.38 -11.71
CA ILE A 104 -8.01 13.98 -12.28
C ILE A 104 -7.76 15.47 -12.58
N MET A 105 -7.24 16.23 -11.62
CA MET A 105 -6.95 17.65 -11.80
C MET A 105 -5.92 17.90 -12.90
N GLY A 106 -4.83 17.11 -12.93
CA GLY A 106 -3.78 17.21 -13.94
C GLY A 106 -4.33 17.02 -15.36
N VAL A 107 -5.13 15.98 -15.59
CA VAL A 107 -5.76 15.72 -16.90
C VAL A 107 -6.73 16.84 -17.29
N HIS A 108 -7.51 17.37 -16.35
CA HIS A 108 -8.45 18.46 -16.64
C HIS A 108 -7.75 19.81 -16.89
N ALA A 109 -6.57 20.00 -16.31
CA ALA A 109 -5.75 21.20 -16.45
C ALA A 109 -4.86 21.19 -17.69
N GLN A 110 -4.55 20.00 -18.23
CA GLN A 110 -3.66 19.83 -19.36
C GLN A 110 -4.16 20.63 -20.59
N GLY A 111 -3.30 21.50 -21.11
CA GLY A 111 -3.61 22.36 -22.27
C GLY A 111 -4.40 23.63 -21.96
N ARG A 112 -4.68 23.93 -20.68
CA ARG A 112 -5.24 25.24 -20.26
C ARG A 112 -4.15 26.28 -20.10
N GLU A 113 -4.47 27.53 -20.44
CA GLU A 113 -3.59 28.67 -20.22
C GLU A 113 -3.31 28.84 -18.72
N GLY A 114 -2.04 28.95 -18.32
CA GLY A 114 -1.61 29.03 -16.92
C GLY A 114 -1.38 27.68 -16.21
N TRP A 115 -1.46 26.56 -16.93
CA TRP A 115 -1.14 25.21 -16.42
C TRP A 115 -0.02 24.56 -17.24
N PRO A 116 1.24 25.01 -17.07
CA PRO A 116 2.39 24.35 -17.68
C PRO A 116 2.63 22.98 -17.02
N GLN A 117 3.32 22.08 -17.72
CA GLN A 117 3.54 20.70 -17.26
C GLN A 117 4.23 20.66 -15.89
N GLU A 118 5.18 21.58 -15.64
CA GLU A 118 5.90 21.68 -14.37
C GLU A 118 4.97 21.94 -13.19
N ARG A 119 3.87 22.67 -13.40
CA ARG A 119 2.86 22.92 -12.36
C ARG A 119 2.02 21.68 -12.07
N ILE A 120 1.72 20.88 -13.09
CA ILE A 120 1.00 19.61 -12.95
C ILE A 120 1.88 18.61 -12.20
N ASP A 121 3.16 18.52 -12.55
CA ASP A 121 4.13 17.65 -11.89
C ASP A 121 4.33 18.04 -10.42
N GLN A 122 4.40 19.34 -10.12
CA GLN A 122 4.47 19.82 -8.73
C GLN A 122 3.21 19.47 -7.94
N LEU A 123 2.03 19.60 -8.54
CA LEU A 123 0.77 19.25 -7.87
C LEU A 123 0.70 17.75 -7.51
N LEU A 124 1.18 16.88 -8.41
CA LEU A 124 1.30 15.44 -8.14
C LEU A 124 2.27 15.15 -6.99
N LYS A 125 3.39 15.88 -6.96
CA LYS A 125 4.39 15.76 -5.90
C LYS A 125 3.83 16.21 -4.55
N ASP A 126 3.17 17.37 -4.50
CA ASP A 126 2.56 17.91 -3.29
C ASP A 126 1.50 16.96 -2.74
N ALA A 127 0.64 16.41 -3.62
CA ALA A 127 -0.36 15.42 -3.22
C ALA A 127 0.24 14.16 -2.59
N LEU A 128 1.41 13.71 -3.07
CA LEU A 128 2.15 12.59 -2.49
C LEU A 128 2.82 12.95 -1.17
N GLU A 129 3.36 14.16 -1.03
CA GLU A 129 3.97 14.62 0.23
C GLU A 129 2.91 14.85 1.32
N GLU A 130 1.74 15.37 0.96
CA GLU A 130 0.60 15.62 1.87
C GLU A 130 -0.23 14.37 2.17
N SER A 131 -0.05 13.29 1.40
CA SER A 131 -0.82 12.04 1.52
C SER A 131 -0.68 11.28 2.86
N GLY A 132 0.26 11.70 3.71
CA GLY A 132 0.41 11.15 5.06
C GLY A 132 1.42 10.01 5.18
N LEU A 133 2.29 9.78 4.19
CA LEU A 133 3.39 8.79 4.26
C LEU A 133 4.27 8.96 5.50
N LYS A 134 4.54 10.21 5.90
CA LYS A 134 5.31 10.51 7.11
C LYS A 134 4.57 10.12 8.39
N GLN A 135 3.26 10.39 8.42
CA GLN A 135 2.40 10.09 9.56
C GLN A 135 2.17 8.58 9.72
N LEU A 136 2.13 7.82 8.62
CA LEU A 136 2.15 6.36 8.65
C LEU A 136 3.37 5.82 9.41
N GLY A 137 4.55 6.38 9.14
CA GLY A 137 5.79 5.98 9.83
C GLY A 137 5.74 6.26 11.34
N GLU A 138 5.21 7.42 11.73
CA GLU A 138 5.04 7.82 13.12
C GLU A 138 4.02 6.94 13.87
N ASP A 139 2.87 6.65 13.24
CA ASP A 139 1.80 5.83 13.83
C ASP A 139 2.22 4.35 13.99
N ILE A 140 3.03 3.82 13.07
CA ILE A 140 3.61 2.48 13.20
C ILE A 140 4.66 2.48 14.32
N ALA A 141 5.59 3.43 14.30
CA ALA A 141 6.69 3.52 15.27
C ALA A 141 6.20 3.62 16.72
N GLY A 142 5.24 4.51 17.00
CA GLY A 142 4.69 4.70 18.36
C GLY A 142 3.97 3.48 18.93
N ARG A 143 3.49 2.56 18.07
CA ARG A 143 2.87 1.30 18.52
C ARG A 143 3.88 0.19 18.75
N THR A 144 4.96 0.14 17.97
CA THR A 144 6.10 -0.73 18.28
C THR A 144 6.71 -0.38 19.63
N GLU A 145 6.84 0.90 19.99
CA GLU A 145 7.37 1.33 21.30
C GLU A 145 6.45 1.00 22.47
N THR A 146 5.13 1.10 22.29
CA THR A 146 4.16 0.73 23.34
C THR A 146 3.96 -0.78 23.48
N ALA A 147 4.24 -1.57 22.44
CA ALA A 147 4.19 -3.04 22.50
C ALA A 147 5.42 -3.68 23.19
N THR A 148 6.57 -2.98 23.24
CA THR A 148 7.79 -3.42 23.96
C THR A 148 7.98 -2.76 25.33
N GLY A 149 7.12 -1.81 25.71
CA GLY A 149 7.28 -0.98 26.92
C GLY A 149 6.73 -1.55 28.23
N ASP A 150 5.93 -2.63 28.24
CA ASP A 150 5.32 -3.17 29.47
C ASP A 150 6.04 -4.43 29.99
N SER A 151 7.37 -4.36 30.09
CA SER A 151 8.16 -5.28 30.92
C SER A 151 8.98 -4.50 31.95
N GLU A 152 8.33 -3.63 32.71
CA GLU A 152 8.85 -3.23 34.02
C GLU A 152 8.31 -4.21 35.06
N GLU A 153 9.15 -5.19 35.40
CA GLU A 153 9.03 -5.99 36.61
C GLU A 153 8.83 -5.05 37.82
N PRO A 154 7.86 -5.29 38.72
CA PRO A 154 7.88 -4.60 40.00
C PRO A 154 9.07 -5.15 40.78
N ALA A 155 10.10 -4.32 40.93
CA ALA A 155 11.25 -4.59 41.77
C ALA A 155 10.80 -5.02 43.18
N GLU A 156 11.15 -6.26 43.55
CA GLU A 156 11.21 -6.70 44.95
C GLU A 156 12.10 -5.74 45.73
N ASN A 157 11.50 -4.83 46.49
CA ASN A 157 12.21 -4.16 47.58
C ASN A 157 11.83 -4.85 48.89
N GLY A 158 12.80 -5.60 49.39
CA GLY A 158 12.74 -6.32 50.65
C GLY A 158 12.42 -5.40 51.83
N ASN A 159 11.60 -5.92 52.74
CA ASN A 159 11.46 -5.39 54.08
C ASN A 159 11.75 -6.54 55.04
N GLU A 160 12.98 -6.57 55.56
CA GLU A 160 13.37 -7.40 56.69
C GLU A 160 12.71 -6.89 57.99
N PRO A 161 12.50 -7.77 59.00
CA PRO A 161 11.67 -7.47 60.16
C PRO A 161 12.46 -6.71 61.24
N GLN A 162 11.83 -5.71 61.87
CA GLN A 162 12.30 -5.18 63.16
C GLN A 162 11.42 -5.75 64.28
N GLN A 163 12.06 -6.51 65.17
CA GLN A 163 11.62 -6.76 66.55
C GLN A 163 12.29 -5.76 67.48
#